data_AF-A0ABD5SMC2-F1
#
_entry.id   AF-A0ABD5SMC2-F1
#
_cell.length_a   1.000
_cell.length_b   1.000
_cell.length_c   1.000
_cell.angle_alpha   90.00
_cell.angle_beta   90.00
_cell.angle_gamma   90.00
#
_symmetry.space_group_name_H-M   'P 1'
#
loop_
_entity.id
_entity.type
_entity.pdbx_description
1 polymer ?
#
loop_
_entity_poly.entity_id
_entity_poly.type
_entity_poly.pdbx_seq_one_letter_code
_entity_poly.pdbx_strand_id
1 'polypeptide(L)' 'MLKNLGALGIAGIVILLAGIGLIAYANWIVAVGMALVLAGLGLIVKSLVSGLLQNFGMF' A
#
# COMPACT_ATOMS: atom_id res chain seq x y z
N MET A 1 8.21 -5.40 9.09
CA MET A 1 6.78 -5.08 9.30
C MET A 1 5.83 -6.18 8.83
N LEU A 2 6.23 -7.02 7.85
CA LEU A 2 5.41 -8.16 7.34
C LEU A 2 4.93 -9.15 8.42
N LYS A 3 5.67 -9.31 9.54
CA LYS A 3 5.25 -10.14 10.68
C LYS A 3 4.02 -9.60 11.44
N ASN A 4 3.74 -8.30 11.34
CA ASN A 4 2.62 -7.64 12.04
C ASN A 4 1.45 -7.31 11.10
N LEU A 5 1.53 -7.71 9.82
CA LEU A 5 0.53 -7.35 8.80
C LEU A 5 -0.77 -8.16 8.95
N GLY A 6 -0.75 -9.24 9.73
CA GLY A 6 -1.84 -10.20 9.83
C GLY A 6 -2.14 -10.89 8.49
N ALA A 7 -3.05 -11.86 8.49
CA ALA A 7 -3.45 -12.57 7.27
C ALA A 7 -4.05 -11.63 6.21
N LEU A 8 -4.81 -10.61 6.65
CA LEU A 8 -5.44 -9.63 5.76
C LEU A 8 -4.43 -8.71 5.07
N GLY A 9 -3.38 -8.27 5.77
CA GLY A 9 -2.35 -7.43 5.15
C GLY A 9 -1.55 -8.18 4.10
N ILE A 10 -1.26 -9.47 4.34
CA ILE A 10 -0.61 -10.33 3.34
C ILE A 10 -1.52 -10.50 2.13
N ALA A 11 -2.81 -10.81 2.33
CA ALA A 11 -3.78 -10.92 1.24
C ALA A 11 -3.88 -9.61 0.42
N GLY A 12 -3.88 -8.46 1.09
CA GLY A 12 -3.85 -7.15 0.44
C GLY A 12 -2.62 -6.94 -0.43
N ILE A 13 -1.42 -7.35 0.02
CA ILE A 13 -0.20 -7.28 -0.79
C ILE A 13 -0.32 -8.19 -2.02
N VAL A 14 -0.83 -9.41 -1.87
CA VAL A 14 -0.99 -10.34 -3.01
C VAL A 14 -1.94 -9.74 -4.05
N ILE A 15 -3.08 -9.19 -3.62
CA ILE A 15 -4.05 -8.54 -4.52
C ILE A 15 -3.42 -7.32 -5.21
N LEU A 16 -2.68 -6.49 -4.47
CA LEU A 16 -2.00 -5.32 -5.02
C LEU A 16 -0.99 -5.71 -6.10
N LEU A 17 -0.16 -6.72 -5.83
CA LEU A 17 0.82 -7.23 -6.80
C LEU A 17 0.15 -7.89 -8.01
N ALA A 18 -0.95 -8.62 -7.80
CA ALA A 18 -1.73 -9.22 -8.88
C ALA A 18 -2.35 -8.14 -9.79
N GLY A 19 -2.92 -7.07 -9.20
CA GLY A 19 -3.48 -5.95 -9.94
C GLY A 19 -2.43 -5.23 -10.78
N ILE A 20 -1.28 -4.88 -10.19
CA ILE A 20 -0.17 -4.24 -10.92
C ILE A 20 0.35 -5.16 -12.02
N GLY A 21 0.49 -6.47 -11.75
CA GLY A 21 0.92 -7.45 -12.74
C GLY A 21 -0.04 -7.57 -13.92
N LEU A 22 -1.35 -7.56 -13.64
CA LEU A 22 -2.38 -7.58 -14.69
C LEU A 22 -2.33 -6.32 -15.56
N ILE A 23 -2.17 -5.14 -14.94
CA ILE A 23 -2.04 -3.87 -15.67
C ILE A 23 -0.74 -3.88 -16.49
N ALA A 24 0.36 -4.39 -15.94
CA ALA A 24 1.65 -4.46 -16.61
C ALA A 24 1.62 -5.33 -17.86
N TYR A 25 0.82 -6.40 -17.86
CA TYR A 25 0.60 -7.23 -19.04
C TYR A 25 -0.06 -6.46 -20.19
N ALA A 26 -0.96 -5.51 -19.88
CA ALA A 26 -1.63 -4.69 -20.89
C ALA A 26 -0.80 -3.45 -21.29
N ASN A 27 -0.24 -2.72 -20.31
CA ASN A 27 0.56 -1.53 -20.55
C ASN A 27 1.50 -1.23 -19.37
N TRP A 28 2.81 -1.35 -19.59
CA TRP A 28 3.82 -1.09 -18.56
C TRP A 28 3.84 0.35 -18.05
N ILE A 29 3.60 1.34 -18.89
CA ILE A 29 3.64 2.76 -18.49
C ILE A 29 2.49 3.04 -17.51
N VAL A 30 1.30 2.50 -17.78
CA VAL A 30 0.15 2.62 -16.89
C VAL A 30 0.41 1.88 -15.58
N ALA A 31 1.01 0.70 -15.61
CA ALA A 31 1.33 -0.06 -14.40
C ALA A 31 2.30 0.69 -13.47
N VAL A 32 3.34 1.30 -14.04
CA VAL A 32 4.28 2.14 -13.29
C VAL A 32 3.56 3.35 -12.69
N GLY A 33 2.72 4.03 -13.47
CA GLY A 33 1.89 5.14 -12.97
C GLY A 33 1.00 4.70 -11.80
N MET A 34 0.32 3.55 -11.93
CA MET A 34 -0.52 2.99 -10.88
C MET A 34 0.28 2.64 -9.62
N ALA A 35 1.46 2.04 -9.78
CA ALA A 35 2.34 1.68 -8.67
C ALA A 35 2.81 2.92 -7.88
N LEU A 36 3.14 4.01 -8.58
CA LEU A 36 3.50 5.29 -7.95
C LEU A 36 2.33 5.89 -7.17
N VAL A 37 1.10 5.86 -7.73
CA VAL A 37 -0.11 6.32 -7.04
C VAL A 37 -0.35 5.51 -5.75
N LEU A 38 -0.27 4.17 -5.83
CA LEU A 38 -0.45 3.29 -4.68
C LEU A 38 0.63 3.50 -3.61
N ALA A 39 1.89 3.70 -4.02
CA ALA A 39 2.97 4.02 -3.10
C ALA A 39 2.72 5.35 -2.38
N GLY A 40 2.31 6.40 -3.11
CA GLY A 40 1.94 7.69 -2.54
C GLY A 40 0.79 7.59 -1.54
N LEU A 41 -0.26 6.85 -1.89
CA LEU A 41 -1.38 6.53 -0.99
C LEU A 41 -0.91 5.84 0.30
N GLY A 42 -0.02 4.85 0.19
CA GLY A 42 0.56 4.17 1.34
C GLY A 42 1.30 5.12 2.28
N LEU A 43 2.05 6.08 1.73
CA LEU A 43 2.74 7.11 2.51
C LEU A 43 1.76 8.04 3.21
N ILE A 44 0.72 8.50 2.51
CA ILE A 44 -0.33 9.35 3.07
C ILE A 44 -1.02 8.63 4.23
N VAL A 45 -1.51 7.42 4.01
CA VAL A 45 -2.20 6.63 5.05
C VAL A 45 -1.28 6.39 6.24
N LYS A 46 -0.01 6.06 6.03
CA LYS A 46 0.97 5.91 7.11
C LYS A 46 1.10 7.20 7.92
N SER A 47 1.25 8.35 7.25
CA SER A 47 1.38 9.64 7.93
C SER A 47 0.12 9.99 8.73
N LEU A 48 -1.06 9.72 8.17
CA LEU A 48 -2.34 9.93 8.86
C LEU A 48 -2.44 9.04 10.10
N VAL A 49 -2.20 7.74 9.96
CA VAL A 49 -2.26 6.80 11.09
C VAL A 49 -1.24 7.16 12.16
N SER A 50 0.01 7.47 11.78
CA SER A 50 1.04 7.90 12.73
C SER A 50 0.63 9.18 13.47
N GLY A 51 0.10 10.18 12.77
CA GLY A 51 -0.39 11.42 13.39
C GLY A 51 -1.58 11.19 14.32
N LEU A 52 -2.51 10.30 13.94
CA LEU A 52 -3.63 9.91 14.79
C LEU A 52 -3.16 9.23 16.08
N LEU A 53 -2.28 8.23 15.96
CA LEU A 53 -1.76 7.51 17.13
C LEU A 53 -0.97 8.42 18.07
N GLN A 54 -0.22 9.38 17.52
CA GLN A 54 0.45 10.42 18.31
C GLN A 54 -0.55 11.32 19.06
N ASN A 55 -1.67 11.70 18.43
CA ASN A 55 -2.75 12.44 19.08
C ASN A 55 -3.42 11.67 20.23
N PHE A 56 -3.39 10.33 20.18
CA PHE A 56 -3.87 9.47 21.26
C PHE A 56 -2.80 9.18 22.33
N GLY A 57 -1.63 9.82 22.27
CA GLY A 57 -0.54 9.62 23.22
C GLY A 57 0.13 8.24 23.13
N MET A 58 -0.10 7.49 22.04
CA MET A 58 0.52 6.18 21.79
C MET A 58 1.93 6.28 21.19
N PHE A 59 2.47 7.49 21.04
CA PHE A 59 3.85 7.81 20.63
C PHE A 59 4.32 9.13 21.23
#